data_AF-A0AAJ0WCF3-F1
#
_entry.id   AF-A0AAJ0WCF3-F1
#
_cell.length_a   1.000
_cell.length_b   1.000
_cell.length_c   1.000
_cell.angle_alpha   90.00
_cell.angle_beta   90.00
_cell.angle_gamma   90.00
#
_symmetry.space_group_name_H-M   'P 1'
#
loop_
_entity.id
_entity.type
_entity.pdbx_description
1 polymer ?
#
loop_
_entity_poly.entity_id
_entity_poly.type
_entity_poly.pdbx_seq_one_letter_code
_entity_poly.pdbx_strand_id
1 'polypeptide(L)'
;MKLVTSTFLFFIFICSASYAQLSSDQIFESFKQGERTNCSSIAFIKASLNVYGLDNLFVTEKINDNLQRITLKNDASFELNSDEINKAKISAGFIFIKDNCESEKITDYAVLTYAVMAKYKQIIDKEATFDRALEDLEDGAVYTPTIYKYLGFKLGKQIQKLKRQSGSEFCGVVAWSKVHAVFVCEEFMDYYGNKKSIWIKYPGRFRIIKS
;
A
#
# COMPACT_ATOMS: atom_id res chain seq x y z
N MET A 1 3.98 26.90 61.78
CA MET A 1 3.50 27.09 60.39
C MET A 1 4.04 25.93 59.55
N LYS A 2 3.19 25.03 59.05
CA LYS A 2 3.58 23.95 58.13
C LYS A 2 2.97 24.26 56.77
N LEU A 3 3.82 24.43 55.77
CA LEU A 3 3.45 24.66 54.37
C LEU A 3 2.98 23.33 53.76
N VAL A 4 1.77 23.28 53.20
CA VAL A 4 1.29 22.15 52.40
C VAL A 4 1.47 22.55 50.94
N THR A 5 2.48 21.97 50.28
CA THR A 5 2.65 22.10 48.83
C THR A 5 1.80 21.04 48.13
N SER A 6 0.70 21.47 47.51
CA SER A 6 -0.14 20.64 46.65
C SER A 6 0.51 20.55 45.26
N THR A 7 1.04 19.38 44.91
CA THR A 7 1.54 19.08 43.57
C THR A 7 0.38 18.62 42.69
N PHE A 8 -0.03 19.46 41.74
CA PHE A 8 -0.99 19.12 40.70
C PHE A 8 -0.27 18.30 39.61
N LEU A 9 -0.60 17.00 39.51
CA LEU A 9 -0.04 16.12 38.49
C LEU A 9 -0.88 16.25 37.21
N PHE A 10 -0.34 16.88 36.17
CA PHE A 10 -0.99 16.99 34.86
C PHE A 10 -0.72 15.70 34.07
N PHE A 11 -1.69 14.78 34.02
CA PHE A 11 -1.65 13.63 33.12
C PHE A 11 -1.99 14.12 31.70
N ILE A 12 -0.96 14.39 30.89
CA ILE A 12 -1.14 14.56 29.45
C ILE A 12 -1.36 13.17 28.86
N PHE A 13 -2.62 12.84 28.57
CA PHE A 13 -2.99 11.66 27.81
C PHE A 13 -2.61 11.90 26.35
N ILE A 14 -1.38 11.54 25.97
CA ILE A 14 -1.00 11.46 24.57
C ILE A 14 -1.71 10.22 24.02
N CYS A 15 -2.86 10.41 23.38
CA CYS A 15 -3.49 9.39 22.54
C CYS A 15 -2.52 9.08 21.39
N SER A 16 -1.61 8.15 21.65
CA SER A 16 -0.78 7.53 20.62
C SER A 16 -1.74 6.72 19.76
N ALA A 17 -2.16 7.25 18.62
CA ALA A 17 -2.84 6.46 17.61
C ALA A 17 -1.80 5.49 17.01
N SER A 18 -1.47 4.46 17.77
CA SER A 18 -0.70 3.32 17.28
C SER A 18 -1.63 2.54 16.38
N TYR A 19 -1.80 2.99 15.15
CA TYR A 19 -2.45 2.22 14.10
C TYR A 19 -1.60 0.98 13.87
N ALA A 20 -2.07 -0.14 14.41
CA ALA A 20 -1.38 -1.42 14.36
C ALA A 20 -1.20 -1.84 12.90
N GLN A 21 -0.14 -2.59 12.64
CA GLN A 21 0.02 -3.30 11.37
C GLN A 21 -1.25 -4.12 11.11
N LEU A 22 -1.81 -4.02 9.90
CA LEU A 22 -3.00 -4.79 9.55
C LEU A 22 -2.65 -6.28 9.53
N SER A 23 -3.47 -7.09 10.19
CA SER A 23 -3.31 -8.55 10.15
C SER A 23 -3.39 -9.03 8.71
N SER A 24 -2.71 -10.13 8.42
CA SER A 24 -2.73 -10.70 7.08
C SER A 24 -4.12 -11.17 6.66
N ASP A 25 -4.93 -11.67 7.60
CA ASP A 25 -6.31 -12.08 7.33
C ASP A 25 -7.17 -10.88 6.92
N GLN A 26 -7.06 -9.74 7.61
CA GLN A 26 -7.73 -8.50 7.18
C GLN A 26 -7.34 -8.12 5.74
N ILE A 27 -6.06 -8.23 5.38
CA ILE A 27 -5.59 -7.91 4.02
C ILE A 27 -6.09 -8.92 2.98
N PHE A 28 -6.06 -10.23 3.28
CA PHE A 28 -6.54 -11.28 2.38
C PHE A 28 -8.05 -11.18 2.12
N GLU A 29 -8.81 -10.80 3.14
CA GLU A 29 -10.28 -10.86 3.12
C GLU A 29 -10.95 -9.52 2.76
N SER A 30 -10.19 -8.44 2.55
CA SER A 30 -10.79 -7.13 2.24
C SER A 30 -11.09 -6.95 0.77
N PHE A 31 -10.08 -7.14 -0.09
CA PHE A 31 -10.22 -6.91 -1.53
C PHE A 31 -9.36 -7.86 -2.35
N LYS A 32 -9.66 -8.03 -3.63
CA LYS A 32 -8.83 -8.78 -4.59
C LYS A 32 -8.76 -8.08 -5.93
N GLN A 33 -7.85 -8.57 -6.77
CA GLN A 33 -7.78 -8.18 -8.17
C GLN A 33 -9.07 -8.58 -8.88
N GLY A 34 -9.62 -7.66 -9.68
CA GLY A 34 -10.69 -7.96 -10.62
C GLY A 34 -10.16 -8.53 -11.94
N GLU A 35 -10.76 -8.13 -13.06
CA GLU A 35 -10.40 -8.62 -14.40
C GLU A 35 -9.17 -7.93 -15.00
N ARG A 36 -8.67 -6.87 -14.36
CA ARG A 36 -7.50 -6.09 -14.79
C ARG A 36 -6.19 -6.86 -14.55
N THR A 37 -5.10 -6.47 -15.21
CA THR A 37 -3.77 -7.13 -15.10
C THR A 37 -2.81 -6.43 -14.12
N ASN A 38 -3.33 -5.59 -13.23
CA ASN A 38 -2.62 -4.79 -12.22
C ASN A 38 -2.03 -5.58 -11.03
N CYS A 39 -1.67 -6.85 -11.22
CA CYS A 39 -1.18 -7.76 -10.18
C CYS A 39 0.02 -7.21 -9.38
N SER A 40 0.96 -6.54 -10.05
CA SER A 40 2.11 -5.88 -9.41
C SER A 40 1.67 -4.82 -8.41
N SER A 41 0.67 -4.01 -8.77
CA SER A 41 0.18 -2.90 -7.98
C SER A 41 -0.57 -3.40 -6.75
N ILE A 42 -1.52 -4.31 -6.93
CA ILE A 42 -2.29 -4.87 -5.81
C ILE A 42 -1.39 -5.66 -4.84
N ALA A 43 -0.46 -6.47 -5.34
CA ALA A 43 0.49 -7.20 -4.50
C ALA A 43 1.32 -6.25 -3.64
N PHE A 44 1.82 -5.17 -4.24
CA PHE A 44 2.61 -4.17 -3.55
C PHE A 44 1.80 -3.35 -2.54
N ILE A 45 0.57 -2.94 -2.88
CA ILE A 45 -0.33 -2.23 -1.97
C ILE A 45 -0.62 -3.09 -0.74
N LYS A 46 -1.06 -4.34 -0.94
CA LYS A 46 -1.34 -5.28 0.18
C LYS A 46 -0.12 -5.51 1.06
N ALA A 47 1.04 -5.72 0.46
CA ALA A 47 2.29 -5.87 1.20
C ALA A 47 2.60 -4.60 2.03
N SER A 48 2.38 -3.42 1.46
CA SER A 48 2.64 -2.14 2.11
C SER A 48 1.68 -1.90 3.27
N LEU A 49 0.39 -2.16 3.07
CA LEU A 49 -0.65 -2.07 4.09
C LEU A 49 -0.43 -3.05 5.24
N ASN A 50 0.08 -4.24 4.95
CA ASN A 50 0.42 -5.19 6.00
C ASN A 50 1.57 -4.69 6.90
N VAL A 51 2.52 -3.90 6.38
CA VAL A 51 3.65 -3.41 7.19
C VAL A 51 3.34 -2.07 7.87
N TYR A 52 2.73 -1.14 7.14
CA TYR A 52 2.51 0.23 7.62
C TYR A 52 1.10 0.46 8.18
N GLY A 53 0.12 -0.34 7.81
CA GLY A 53 -1.29 -0.11 8.16
C GLY A 53 -1.93 0.99 7.32
N LEU A 54 -3.15 1.36 7.69
CA LEU A 54 -3.90 2.47 7.09
C LEU A 54 -3.24 3.82 7.42
N ASP A 55 -3.42 4.79 6.54
CA ASP A 55 -3.03 6.20 6.72
C ASP A 55 -1.54 6.44 7.03
N ASN A 56 -0.68 5.46 6.74
CA ASN A 56 0.75 5.49 7.07
C ASN A 56 1.68 5.27 5.88
N LEU A 57 1.14 5.06 4.67
CA LEU A 57 1.94 4.91 3.44
C LEU A 57 2.47 6.25 2.93
N PHE A 58 1.70 7.30 3.14
CA PHE A 58 1.97 8.69 2.75
C PHE A 58 1.17 9.61 3.68
N VAL A 59 1.56 10.89 3.74
CA VAL A 59 0.82 11.93 4.47
C VAL A 59 -0.17 12.58 3.52
N THR A 60 -1.40 12.76 3.98
CA THR A 60 -2.47 13.45 3.25
C THR A 60 -2.85 14.74 3.98
N GLU A 61 -2.82 15.86 3.27
CA GLU A 61 -3.29 17.16 3.74
C GLU A 61 -4.45 17.63 2.86
N LYS A 62 -5.63 17.80 3.43
CA LYS A 62 -6.80 18.31 2.69
C LYS A 62 -6.61 19.80 2.41
N ILE A 63 -6.59 20.19 1.12
CA ILE A 63 -6.53 21.60 0.72
C ILE A 63 -7.94 22.16 0.62
N ASN A 64 -8.85 21.43 -0.03
CA ASN A 64 -10.28 21.72 -0.11
C ASN A 64 -11.06 20.43 -0.38
N ASP A 65 -12.36 20.52 -0.68
CA ASP A 65 -13.22 19.35 -0.89
C ASP A 65 -12.85 18.50 -2.10
N ASN A 66 -12.15 19.07 -3.09
CA ASN A 66 -11.80 18.40 -4.35
C ASN A 66 -10.31 18.16 -4.53
N LEU A 67 -9.47 18.59 -3.59
CA LEU A 67 -8.02 18.62 -3.73
C LEU A 67 -7.34 18.29 -2.42
N GLN A 68 -6.39 17.36 -2.48
CA GLN A 68 -5.54 17.00 -1.35
C GLN A 68 -4.08 16.96 -1.78
N ARG A 69 -3.19 17.37 -0.88
CA ARG A 69 -1.75 17.21 -1.04
C ARG A 69 -1.31 15.88 -0.45
N ILE A 70 -0.50 15.17 -1.21
CA ILE A 70 0.11 13.90 -0.83
C ILE A 70 1.61 14.13 -0.65
N THR A 71 2.17 13.66 0.45
CA THR A 71 3.62 13.65 0.69
C THR A 71 4.08 12.22 0.94
N LEU A 72 4.98 11.74 0.09
CA LEU A 72 5.53 10.39 0.13
C LEU A 72 6.71 10.27 1.11
N LYS A 73 7.12 9.04 1.43
CA LYS A 73 8.25 8.76 2.34
C LYS A 73 9.64 9.17 1.81
N ASN A 74 9.72 9.61 0.56
CA ASN A 74 10.92 10.22 -0.03
C ASN A 74 10.83 11.74 -0.14
N ASP A 75 9.90 12.36 0.59
CA ASP A 75 9.64 13.80 0.64
C ASP A 75 9.11 14.39 -0.67
N ALA A 76 8.80 13.56 -1.68
CA ALA A 76 8.09 14.02 -2.86
C ALA A 76 6.67 14.40 -2.49
N SER A 77 6.22 15.56 -2.97
CA SER A 77 4.91 16.10 -2.66
C SER A 77 4.20 16.54 -3.94
N PHE A 78 2.90 16.25 -4.05
CA PHE A 78 2.07 16.59 -5.19
C PHE A 78 0.60 16.65 -4.80
N GLU A 79 -0.21 17.24 -5.66
CA GLU A 79 -1.65 17.34 -5.46
C GLU A 79 -2.37 16.22 -6.22
N LEU A 80 -3.43 15.70 -5.61
CA LEU A 80 -4.31 14.70 -6.15
C LEU A 80 -5.75 15.20 -6.02
N ASN A 81 -6.49 15.23 -7.12
CA ASN A 81 -7.88 15.69 -7.11
C ASN A 81 -8.89 14.54 -7.10
N SER A 82 -10.14 14.85 -6.78
CA SER A 82 -11.22 13.85 -6.70
C SER A 82 -11.48 13.11 -8.02
N ASP A 83 -11.29 13.76 -9.17
CA ASP A 83 -11.48 13.13 -10.49
C ASP A 83 -10.40 12.07 -10.75
N GLU A 84 -9.15 12.33 -10.36
CA GLU A 84 -8.05 11.38 -10.45
C GLU A 84 -8.29 10.16 -9.54
N ILE A 85 -8.81 10.38 -8.33
CA ILE A 85 -9.18 9.29 -7.41
C ILE A 85 -10.32 8.45 -7.99
N ASN A 86 -11.34 9.08 -8.57
CA ASN A 86 -12.46 8.38 -9.20
C ASN A 86 -12.02 7.56 -10.41
N LYS A 87 -11.15 8.12 -11.27
CA LYS A 87 -10.55 7.38 -12.39
C LYS A 87 -9.74 6.18 -11.89
N ALA A 88 -8.93 6.37 -10.85
CA ALA A 88 -8.15 5.30 -10.25
C ALA A 88 -9.03 4.19 -9.65
N LYS A 89 -10.17 4.53 -9.04
CA LYS A 89 -11.15 3.55 -8.54
C LYS A 89 -11.67 2.65 -9.66
N ILE A 90 -12.04 3.24 -10.80
CA ILE A 90 -12.55 2.51 -11.96
C ILE A 90 -11.46 1.63 -12.58
N SER A 91 -10.25 2.18 -12.77
CA SER A 91 -9.11 1.46 -13.35
C SER A 91 -8.59 0.34 -12.45
N ALA A 92 -8.54 0.55 -11.13
CA ALA A 92 -8.09 -0.47 -10.19
C ALA A 92 -8.96 -1.73 -10.28
N GLY A 93 -10.27 -1.56 -10.42
CA GLY A 93 -11.23 -2.67 -10.54
C GLY A 93 -11.13 -3.66 -9.38
N PHE A 94 -10.76 -3.18 -8.18
CA PHE A 94 -10.65 -4.05 -7.00
C PHE A 94 -12.03 -4.54 -6.59
N ILE A 95 -12.12 -5.84 -6.29
CA ILE A 95 -13.36 -6.49 -5.87
C ILE A 95 -13.33 -6.67 -4.36
N PHE A 96 -14.35 -6.16 -3.67
CA PHE A 96 -14.56 -6.39 -2.24
C PHE A 96 -14.83 -7.88 -1.99
N ILE A 97 -14.18 -8.46 -0.97
CA ILE A 97 -14.41 -9.86 -0.59
C ILE A 97 -15.42 -9.95 0.54
N LYS A 98 -15.17 -9.25 1.66
CA LYS A 98 -16.11 -9.15 2.77
C LYS A 98 -16.81 -7.80 2.78
N ASP A 99 -18.12 -7.83 2.97
CA ASP A 99 -18.96 -6.65 3.12
C ASP A 99 -19.02 -6.25 4.60
N ASN A 100 -18.03 -5.47 5.04
CA ASN A 100 -17.99 -4.87 6.37
C ASN A 100 -17.18 -3.57 6.35
N CYS A 101 -17.41 -2.71 7.36
CA CYS A 101 -16.80 -1.38 7.46
C CYS A 101 -15.27 -1.40 7.48
N GLU A 102 -14.65 -2.46 8.02
CA GLU A 102 -13.20 -2.56 8.06
C GLU A 102 -12.63 -2.86 6.67
N SER A 103 -13.19 -3.86 5.99
CA SER A 103 -12.83 -4.22 4.62
C SER A 103 -13.08 -3.06 3.65
N GLU A 104 -14.13 -2.27 3.89
CA GLU A 104 -14.41 -1.05 3.13
C GLU A 104 -13.27 -0.03 3.27
N LYS A 105 -12.90 0.33 4.51
CA LYS A 105 -11.79 1.26 4.78
C LYS A 105 -10.46 0.80 4.18
N ILE A 106 -10.15 -0.48 4.29
CA ILE A 106 -8.92 -1.06 3.71
C ILE A 106 -8.93 -0.92 2.19
N THR A 107 -10.07 -1.21 1.56
CA THR A 107 -10.21 -1.15 0.11
C THR A 107 -10.18 0.29 -0.40
N ASP A 108 -10.83 1.22 0.27
CA ASP A 108 -10.82 2.64 -0.08
C ASP A 108 -9.40 3.22 0.02
N TYR A 109 -8.68 2.91 1.09
CA TYR A 109 -7.28 3.33 1.22
C TYR A 109 -6.38 2.66 0.18
N ALA A 110 -6.66 1.40 -0.22
CA ALA A 110 -5.96 0.74 -1.32
C ALA A 110 -6.22 1.44 -2.67
N VAL A 111 -7.44 1.88 -2.95
CA VAL A 111 -7.79 2.66 -4.15
C VAL A 111 -7.08 4.01 -4.13
N LEU A 112 -7.08 4.71 -3.00
CA LEU A 112 -6.33 5.95 -2.85
C LEU A 112 -4.83 5.72 -3.09
N THR A 113 -4.27 4.66 -2.51
CA THR A 113 -2.86 4.28 -2.72
C THR A 113 -2.56 4.01 -4.19
N TYR A 114 -3.48 3.37 -4.93
CA TYR A 114 -3.35 3.16 -6.37
C TYR A 114 -3.35 4.49 -7.14
N ALA A 115 -4.21 5.44 -6.77
CA ALA A 115 -4.25 6.79 -7.35
C ALA A 115 -2.93 7.55 -7.09
N VAL A 116 -2.41 7.48 -5.87
CA VAL A 116 -1.11 8.04 -5.47
C VAL A 116 0.02 7.46 -6.31
N MET A 117 0.03 6.13 -6.51
CA MET A 117 1.01 5.46 -7.36
C MET A 117 0.94 5.93 -8.81
N ALA A 118 -0.27 6.04 -9.38
CA ALA A 118 -0.47 6.53 -10.74
C ALA A 118 0.01 7.98 -10.89
N LYS A 119 -0.32 8.85 -9.94
CA LYS A 119 0.09 10.27 -9.97
C LYS A 119 1.60 10.41 -9.85
N TYR A 120 2.22 9.66 -8.94
CA TYR A 120 3.67 9.74 -8.81
C TYR A 120 4.40 9.11 -10.00
N LYS A 121 3.86 8.03 -10.58
CA LYS A 121 4.33 7.50 -11.87
C LYS A 121 4.29 8.57 -12.95
N GLN A 122 3.16 9.27 -13.10
CA GLN A 122 3.01 10.35 -14.08
C GLN A 122 4.18 11.35 -13.96
N ILE A 123 4.50 11.76 -12.73
CA ILE A 123 5.55 12.73 -12.45
C ILE A 123 6.95 12.17 -12.77
N ILE A 124 7.30 10.98 -12.26
CA ILE A 124 8.69 10.49 -12.35
C ILE A 124 9.02 9.83 -13.69
N ASP A 125 8.03 9.24 -14.35
CA ASP A 125 8.18 8.66 -15.69
C ASP A 125 7.86 9.69 -16.79
N LYS A 126 7.41 10.90 -16.41
CA LYS A 126 7.06 12.01 -17.31
C LYS A 126 5.96 11.64 -18.31
N GLU A 127 4.96 10.89 -17.84
CA GLU A 127 3.77 10.59 -18.64
C GLU A 127 2.99 11.87 -18.92
N ALA A 128 2.46 11.98 -20.15
CA ALA A 128 1.74 13.18 -20.57
C ALA A 128 0.48 13.45 -19.74
N THR A 129 -0.20 12.38 -19.30
CA THR A 129 -1.47 12.46 -18.58
C THR A 129 -1.52 11.46 -17.43
N PHE A 130 -2.37 11.74 -16.45
CA PHE A 130 -2.68 10.81 -15.38
C PHE A 130 -3.28 9.50 -15.92
N ASP A 131 -4.18 9.62 -16.91
CA ASP A 131 -4.83 8.47 -17.56
C ASP A 131 -3.81 7.52 -18.20
N ARG A 132 -2.76 8.05 -18.85
CA ARG A 132 -1.69 7.21 -19.41
C ARG A 132 -0.89 6.49 -18.33
N ALA A 133 -0.54 7.19 -17.25
CA ALA A 133 0.16 6.58 -16.12
C ALA A 133 -0.67 5.50 -15.43
N LEU A 134 -2.00 5.68 -15.41
CA LEU A 134 -2.96 4.76 -14.83
C LEU A 134 -3.15 3.51 -15.70
N GLU A 135 -3.26 3.66 -17.02
CA GLU A 135 -3.32 2.58 -18.01
C GLU A 135 -2.10 1.64 -17.90
N ASP A 136 -0.90 2.18 -17.77
CA ASP A 136 0.32 1.38 -17.56
C ASP A 136 0.27 0.51 -16.29
N LEU A 137 -0.35 1.01 -15.22
CA LEU A 137 -0.54 0.23 -13.99
C LEU A 137 -1.62 -0.83 -14.16
N GLU A 138 -2.68 -0.50 -14.90
CA GLU A 138 -3.81 -1.38 -15.20
C GLU A 138 -3.40 -2.58 -16.04
N ASP A 139 -2.66 -2.32 -17.11
CA ASP A 139 -2.22 -3.31 -18.11
C ASP A 139 -1.10 -4.22 -17.59
N GLY A 140 -0.54 -3.91 -16.42
CA GLY A 140 0.59 -4.65 -15.85
C GLY A 140 1.90 -4.38 -16.61
N ALA A 141 1.98 -3.29 -17.36
CA ALA A 141 3.18 -2.86 -18.08
C ALA A 141 4.35 -2.55 -17.13
N VAL A 142 4.04 -2.21 -15.88
CA VAL A 142 5.05 -1.96 -14.86
C VAL A 142 5.78 -3.23 -14.45
N TYR A 143 7.11 -3.18 -14.59
CA TYR A 143 8.02 -4.20 -14.09
C TYR A 143 7.97 -4.31 -12.55
N THR A 144 7.46 -5.42 -12.02
CA THR A 144 7.24 -5.62 -10.56
C THR A 144 8.43 -5.25 -9.68
N PRO A 145 9.70 -5.56 -10.03
CA PRO A 145 10.86 -5.20 -9.22
C PRO A 145 11.06 -3.71 -8.99
N THR A 146 10.39 -2.83 -9.72
CA THR A 146 10.51 -1.37 -9.57
C THR A 146 9.23 -0.71 -9.07
N ILE A 147 8.11 -1.45 -8.93
CA ILE A 147 6.79 -0.92 -8.53
C ILE A 147 6.86 -0.02 -7.28
N TYR A 148 7.76 -0.34 -6.35
CA TYR A 148 7.91 0.36 -5.09
C TYR A 148 8.26 1.84 -5.24
N LYS A 149 8.89 2.24 -6.35
CA LYS A 149 9.27 3.63 -6.57
C LYS A 149 8.05 4.55 -6.63
N TYR A 150 6.89 4.03 -7.03
CA TYR A 150 5.67 4.82 -7.17
C TYR A 150 4.97 5.15 -5.84
N LEU A 151 5.41 4.56 -4.71
CA LEU A 151 5.09 5.05 -3.36
C LEU A 151 6.25 5.79 -2.69
N GLY A 152 7.27 6.17 -3.46
CA GLY A 152 8.46 6.83 -2.92
C GLY A 152 9.32 5.92 -2.04
N PHE A 153 9.12 4.61 -2.07
CA PHE A 153 9.93 3.68 -1.30
C PHE A 153 11.31 3.50 -1.96
N LYS A 154 12.34 3.24 -1.15
CA LYS A 154 13.71 3.05 -1.62
C LYS A 154 14.28 1.70 -1.20
N LEU A 155 15.08 1.10 -2.10
CA LEU A 155 15.86 -0.09 -1.79
C LEU A 155 16.85 0.21 -0.65
N GLY A 156 16.91 -0.69 0.33
CA GLY A 156 17.73 -0.53 1.54
C GLY A 156 17.11 0.38 2.61
N LYS A 157 15.97 1.04 2.33
CA LYS A 157 15.16 1.75 3.32
C LYS A 157 13.87 0.98 3.59
N GLN A 158 12.82 1.23 2.81
CA GLN A 158 11.54 0.53 2.97
C GLN A 158 11.53 -0.83 2.24
N ILE A 159 12.45 -1.07 1.31
CA ILE A 159 12.49 -2.30 0.51
C ILE A 159 13.75 -3.10 0.81
N GLN A 160 13.58 -4.38 1.12
CA GLN A 160 14.66 -5.35 1.24
C GLN A 160 14.47 -6.46 0.21
N LYS A 161 15.41 -6.59 -0.73
CA LYS A 161 15.44 -7.72 -1.68
C LYS A 161 15.66 -9.02 -0.93
N LEU A 162 14.94 -10.06 -1.34
CA LEU A 162 15.05 -11.39 -0.77
C LEU A 162 15.67 -12.35 -1.79
N LYS A 163 16.33 -13.40 -1.28
CA LYS A 163 16.82 -14.49 -2.12
C LYS A 163 15.64 -15.34 -2.61
N ARG A 164 15.83 -16.03 -3.73
CA ARG A 164 14.91 -17.07 -4.19
C ARG A 164 14.67 -18.08 -3.05
N GLN A 165 13.43 -18.50 -2.83
CA GLN A 165 13.01 -19.42 -1.76
C GLN A 165 13.11 -18.89 -0.31
N SER A 166 13.44 -17.61 -0.10
CA SER A 166 13.28 -16.94 1.20
C SER A 166 12.03 -16.08 1.25
N GLY A 167 11.63 -15.62 2.43
CA GLY A 167 10.50 -14.72 2.65
C GLY A 167 9.20 -15.39 3.05
N SER A 168 9.13 -16.72 3.11
CA SER A 168 7.98 -17.43 3.70
C SER A 168 7.96 -17.34 5.23
N GLU A 169 9.00 -16.77 5.82
CA GLU A 169 9.11 -16.43 7.24
C GLU A 169 8.64 -15.00 7.57
N PHE A 170 8.23 -14.22 6.56
CA PHE A 170 7.87 -12.80 6.72
C PHE A 170 6.48 -12.48 6.17
N CYS A 171 5.90 -11.39 6.67
CA CYS A 171 4.77 -10.72 6.05
C CYS A 171 5.19 -9.41 5.39
N GLY A 172 4.33 -8.90 4.51
CA GLY A 172 4.65 -7.72 3.71
C GLY A 172 5.59 -8.03 2.55
N VAL A 173 5.48 -9.23 1.98
CA VAL A 173 6.33 -9.68 0.88
C VAL A 173 5.57 -9.53 -0.45
N VAL A 174 6.28 -9.04 -1.47
CA VAL A 174 5.85 -9.12 -2.87
C VAL A 174 6.69 -10.20 -3.54
N ALA A 175 6.01 -11.21 -4.08
CA ALA A 175 6.65 -12.27 -4.86
C ALA A 175 6.14 -12.24 -6.30
N TRP A 176 7.02 -12.41 -7.28
CA TRP A 176 6.66 -12.32 -8.70
C TRP A 176 7.38 -13.33 -9.59
N SER A 177 6.75 -13.57 -10.74
CA SER A 177 7.23 -14.33 -11.88
C SER A 177 7.19 -13.43 -13.13
N LYS A 178 7.38 -14.00 -14.33
CA LYS A 178 7.26 -13.23 -15.57
C LYS A 178 5.83 -12.74 -15.87
N VAL A 179 4.82 -13.41 -15.33
CA VAL A 179 3.41 -13.20 -15.74
C VAL A 179 2.51 -12.78 -14.58
N HIS A 180 3.02 -12.76 -13.35
CA HIS A 180 2.19 -12.54 -12.17
C HIS A 180 2.99 -12.13 -10.94
N ALA A 181 2.39 -11.28 -10.12
CA ALA A 181 2.87 -10.85 -8.82
C ALA A 181 1.80 -11.05 -7.75
N VAL A 182 2.21 -11.45 -6.54
CA VAL A 182 1.33 -11.78 -5.42
C VAL A 182 1.83 -11.14 -4.12
N PHE A 183 0.88 -10.76 -3.28
CA PHE A 183 1.14 -10.48 -1.87
C PHE A 183 1.38 -11.79 -1.13
N VAL A 184 2.34 -11.78 -0.21
CA VAL A 184 2.73 -12.94 0.59
C VAL A 184 2.86 -12.53 2.05
N CYS A 185 2.31 -13.37 2.91
CA CYS A 185 2.54 -13.34 4.34
C CYS A 185 2.71 -14.76 4.86
N GLU A 186 3.88 -14.99 5.45
CA GLU A 186 4.37 -16.29 5.84
C GLU A 186 4.30 -17.28 4.66
N GLU A 187 3.74 -18.47 4.88
CA GLU A 187 3.60 -19.50 3.87
C GLU A 187 2.43 -19.28 2.91
N PHE A 188 1.70 -18.16 3.01
CA PHE A 188 0.50 -17.90 2.23
C PHE A 188 0.69 -16.75 1.24
N MET A 189 0.13 -16.91 0.05
CA MET A 189 0.01 -15.89 -0.99
C MET A 189 -1.46 -15.58 -1.29
N ASP A 190 -1.66 -14.39 -1.83
CA ASP A 190 -2.94 -13.98 -2.40
C ASP A 190 -2.99 -14.39 -3.87
N TYR A 191 -3.79 -15.42 -4.15
CA TYR A 191 -4.01 -15.88 -5.52
C TYR A 191 -5.43 -15.51 -5.96
N TYR A 192 -5.57 -14.29 -6.49
CA TYR A 192 -6.86 -13.73 -6.94
C TYR A 192 -7.92 -13.74 -5.84
N GLY A 193 -7.55 -13.33 -4.63
CA GLY A 193 -8.40 -13.31 -3.44
C GLY A 193 -8.51 -14.63 -2.70
N ASN A 194 -7.80 -15.67 -3.15
CA ASN A 194 -7.73 -16.94 -2.44
C ASN A 194 -6.41 -17.04 -1.69
N LYS A 195 -6.47 -17.24 -0.37
CA LYS A 195 -5.31 -17.56 0.46
C LYS A 195 -4.81 -18.96 0.07
N LYS A 196 -3.63 -19.06 -0.54
CA LYS A 196 -3.01 -20.32 -0.98
C LYS A 196 -1.58 -20.42 -0.49
N SER A 197 -1.07 -21.65 -0.31
CA SER A 197 0.34 -21.82 0.05
C SER A 197 1.27 -21.32 -1.08
N ILE A 198 2.31 -20.57 -0.72
CA ILE A 198 3.35 -20.10 -1.63
C ILE A 198 4.46 -21.16 -1.81
N TRP A 199 4.30 -22.00 -2.82
CA TRP A 199 5.37 -22.89 -3.28
C TRP A 199 6.42 -22.13 -4.12
N ILE A 200 7.46 -22.83 -4.60
CA ILE A 200 8.66 -22.30 -5.33
C ILE A 200 8.34 -21.55 -6.66
N LYS A 201 7.07 -21.25 -6.95
CA LYS A 201 6.55 -20.67 -8.19
C LYS A 201 7.03 -19.24 -8.50
N TYR A 202 7.45 -18.47 -7.50
CA TYR A 202 7.81 -17.05 -7.66
C TYR A 202 9.31 -16.82 -7.38
N PRO A 203 10.14 -16.71 -8.44
CA PRO A 203 11.59 -16.60 -8.29
C PRO A 203 12.06 -15.25 -7.74
N GLY A 204 11.31 -14.18 -8.02
CA GLY A 204 11.64 -12.83 -7.56
C GLY A 204 10.85 -12.47 -6.31
N ARG A 205 11.53 -11.90 -5.31
CA ARG A 205 10.92 -11.50 -4.03
C ARG A 205 11.58 -10.25 -3.45
N PHE A 206 10.78 -9.38 -2.86
CA PHE A 206 11.24 -8.36 -1.92
C PHE A 206 10.24 -8.27 -0.78
N ARG A 207 10.72 -7.87 0.39
CA ARG A 207 9.86 -7.52 1.53
C ARG A 207 9.88 -6.04 1.78
N ILE A 208 8.79 -5.56 2.35
CA ILE A 208 8.67 -4.21 2.87
C ILE A 208 9.09 -4.25 4.34
N ILE A 209 9.86 -3.25 4.75
CA ILE A 209 10.32 -3.09 6.13
C ILE A 209 9.99 -1.68 6.61
N LYS A 210 9.86 -1.52 7.94
CA LYS A 210 9.81 -0.21 8.57
C LYS A 210 11.24 0.36 8.57
N SER A 211 11.36 1.59 8.10
CA SER A 211 12.60 2.39 8.16
C SER A 211 12.50 3.40 9.29
#